data_AF-A0A3P7LB22-F1
#
_entry.id   AF-A0A3P7LB22-F1
#
_cell.length_a   1.000
_cell.length_b   1.000
_cell.length_c   1.000
_cell.angle_alpha   90.00
_cell.angle_beta   90.00
_cell.angle_gamma   90.00
#
_symmetry.space_group_name_H-M   'P 1'
#
loop_
_entity.id
_entity.type
_entity.pdbx_description
1 polymer ?
#
loop_
_entity_poly.entity_id
_entity_poly.type
_entity_poly.pdbx_seq_one_letter_code
_entity_poly.pdbx_strand_id
1 'polypeptide(L)'
;MTNFPTIKIPERHPKVRLGFLPDSWFHALYSRTGVTGPYLFLTGSVAFLLSKEIWVVDAHFMEIIPFVVIMTWMIKTFGARASDFIDQFTQAKKENLDLQLEAAYRERLQRVHKMVTRRLDYHVERENVRRRFQQQHMANWITNAVIAGITPTQEKETIRQCIEDLKNLAKSQSRTASPA
;
A
#
# COMPACT_ATOMS: atom_id res chain seq x y z
N MET A 1 -6.20 -15.26 4.36
CA MET A 1 -4.78 -15.14 4.74
C MET A 1 -4.70 -15.45 6.21
N THR A 2 -4.12 -16.59 6.55
CA THR A 2 -3.85 -16.97 7.93
C THR A 2 -2.83 -15.99 8.50
N ASN A 3 -3.17 -15.32 9.60
CA ASN A 3 -2.24 -14.44 10.32
C ASN A 3 -1.20 -15.33 11.00
N PHE A 4 -0.02 -15.46 10.41
CA PHE A 4 1.09 -16.16 11.04
C PHE A 4 1.71 -15.22 12.08
N PRO A 5 1.86 -15.64 13.35
CA PRO A 5 2.46 -14.78 14.37
C PRO A 5 3.91 -14.49 13.97
N THR A 6 4.22 -13.22 13.73
CA THR A 6 5.60 -12.77 13.50
C THR A 6 6.33 -12.82 14.84
N ILE A 7 7.46 -13.54 14.90
CA ILE A 7 8.33 -13.54 16.08
C ILE A 7 8.82 -12.11 16.31
N LYS A 8 8.43 -11.50 17.43
CA LYS A 8 8.89 -10.16 17.83
C LYS A 8 10.23 -10.30 18.55
N ILE A 9 11.32 -9.88 17.90
CA ILE A 9 12.63 -9.78 18.53
C ILE A 9 12.59 -8.59 19.50
N PRO A 10 13.08 -8.70 20.75
CA PRO A 10 13.15 -7.57 21.65
C PRO A 10 13.98 -6.44 21.05
N GLU A 11 13.50 -5.20 21.13
CA GLU A 11 14.14 -4.05 20.49
C GLU A 11 15.48 -3.67 21.12
N ARG A 12 15.71 -4.07 22.39
CA ARG A 12 16.92 -3.74 23.12
C ARG A 12 17.56 -4.99 23.71
N HIS A 13 18.90 -5.00 23.68
CA HIS A 13 19.70 -6.03 24.32
C HIS A 13 19.48 -6.03 25.85
N PRO A 14 19.62 -7.21 26.50
CA PRO A 14 19.58 -7.28 27.96
C PRO A 14 20.71 -6.44 28.57
N LYS A 15 20.46 -5.88 29.74
CA LYS A 15 21.42 -4.99 30.40
C LYS A 15 22.76 -5.70 30.62
N VAL A 16 23.84 -5.02 30.27
CA VAL A 16 25.22 -5.44 30.51
C VAL A 16 25.89 -4.49 31.51
N ARG A 17 26.70 -5.05 32.41
CA ARG A 17 27.53 -4.32 33.38
C ARG A 17 29.01 -4.48 33.01
N LEU A 18 29.82 -3.48 33.32
CA LEU A 18 31.26 -3.46 33.01
C LEU A 18 31.59 -3.67 31.51
N GLY A 19 30.61 -3.43 30.62
CA GLY A 19 30.76 -3.53 29.16
C GLY A 19 30.58 -4.93 28.57
N PHE A 20 30.98 -6.00 29.26
CA PHE A 20 30.95 -7.36 28.71
C PHE A 20 30.18 -8.41 29.54
N LEU A 21 29.87 -8.12 30.81
CA LEU A 21 29.19 -9.08 31.68
C LEU A 21 27.67 -8.85 31.67
N PRO A 22 26.83 -9.87 31.45
CA PRO A 22 25.38 -9.72 31.49
C PRO A 22 24.87 -9.54 32.93
N ASP A 23 23.81 -8.75 33.11
CA ASP A 23 23.19 -8.49 34.42
C ASP A 23 22.68 -9.77 35.10
N SER A 24 22.35 -10.80 34.31
CA SER A 24 21.90 -12.10 34.82
C SER A 24 22.94 -12.79 35.72
N TRP A 25 24.24 -12.63 35.46
CA TRP A 25 25.30 -13.21 36.30
C TRP A 25 25.39 -12.52 37.66
N PHE A 26 25.14 -11.21 37.72
CA PHE A 26 25.12 -10.45 38.96
C PHE A 26 23.92 -10.85 39.84
N HIS A 27 22.77 -11.11 39.21
CA HIS A 27 21.57 -11.54 39.91
C HIS A 27 21.74 -12.87 40.66
N ALA A 28 22.56 -13.79 40.16
CA ALA A 28 22.83 -15.05 40.85
C ALA A 28 23.45 -14.83 42.25
N LEU A 29 24.32 -13.83 42.38
CA LEU A 29 25.07 -13.52 43.60
C LEU A 29 24.33 -12.53 44.53
N TYR A 30 23.41 -11.73 44.01
CA TYR A 30 22.65 -10.75 44.80
C TYR A 30 21.85 -11.35 45.95
N SER A 31 21.26 -12.53 45.74
CA SER A 31 20.46 -13.20 46.77
C SER A 31 21.27 -13.53 48.05
N ARG A 32 22.60 -13.64 47.95
CA ARG A 32 23.47 -14.06 49.05
C ARG A 32 24.41 -12.96 49.54
N THR A 33 24.97 -12.18 48.62
CA THR A 33 26.10 -11.28 48.88
C THR A 33 25.77 -9.80 48.63
N GLY A 34 24.50 -9.50 48.29
CA GLY A 34 24.05 -8.14 47.99
C GLY A 34 24.68 -7.58 46.72
N VAL A 35 24.48 -6.28 46.48
CA VAL A 35 24.91 -5.61 45.24
C VAL A 35 26.43 -5.51 45.12
N THR A 36 27.15 -5.49 46.25
CA THR A 36 28.62 -5.41 46.30
C THR A 36 29.30 -6.75 46.05
N GLY A 37 28.62 -7.88 46.31
CA GLY A 37 29.18 -9.21 46.22
C GLY A 37 29.85 -9.57 44.89
N PRO A 38 29.19 -9.40 43.73
CA PRO A 38 29.82 -9.65 42.44
C PRO A 38 31.08 -8.83 42.19
N TYR A 39 31.10 -7.57 42.63
CA TYR A 39 32.27 -6.71 42.45
C TYR A 39 33.43 -7.16 43.34
N LEU A 40 33.15 -7.46 44.61
CA LEU A 40 34.14 -8.00 45.54
C LEU A 40 34.70 -9.35 45.07
N PHE A 41 33.85 -10.20 44.49
CA PHE A 41 34.27 -11.46 43.89
C PHE A 41 35.24 -11.22 42.73
N LEU A 42 34.89 -10.35 41.76
CA LEU A 42 35.76 -10.04 40.62
C LEU A 42 37.09 -9.42 41.06
N THR A 43 37.07 -8.42 41.95
CA THR A 43 38.29 -7.80 42.47
C THR A 43 39.13 -8.77 43.28
N GLY A 44 38.49 -9.63 44.08
CA GLY A 44 39.16 -10.67 44.87
C GLY A 44 39.80 -11.75 44.01
N SER A 45 39.14 -12.19 42.92
CA SER A 45 39.72 -13.11 41.94
C SER A 45 40.96 -12.51 41.27
N VAL A 46 40.90 -11.24 40.86
CA VAL A 46 42.07 -10.55 40.28
C VAL A 46 43.23 -10.48 41.28
N ALA A 47 42.96 -10.08 42.52
CA ALA A 47 43.98 -10.03 43.58
C ALA A 47 44.60 -11.41 43.87
N PHE A 48 43.78 -12.47 43.87
CA PHE A 48 44.25 -13.84 44.05
C PHE A 48 45.15 -14.31 42.89
N LEU A 49 44.76 -14.04 41.64
CA LEU A 49 45.53 -14.42 40.45
C LEU A 49 46.91 -13.74 40.42
N LEU A 50 46.98 -12.47 40.84
CA LEU A 50 48.23 -11.74 41.01
C LEU A 50 49.06 -12.31 42.17
N SER A 51 48.43 -12.59 43.32
CA SER A 51 49.12 -13.17 44.48
C SER A 51 49.70 -14.57 44.24
N LYS A 52 49.13 -15.32 43.28
CA LYS A 52 49.60 -16.66 42.90
C LYS A 52 50.51 -16.65 41.66
N GLU A 53 50.87 -15.49 41.14
CA GLU A 53 51.68 -15.34 39.91
C GLU A 53 51.11 -16.10 38.70
N ILE A 54 49.80 -16.42 38.72
CA ILE A 54 49.09 -17.00 37.57
C ILE A 54 48.95 -15.91 36.49
N TRP A 55 48.84 -14.65 36.92
CA TRP A 55 49.03 -13.48 36.07
C TRP A 55 50.36 -12.82 36.41
N VAL A 56 51.39 -13.13 35.63
CA VAL A 56 52.71 -12.48 35.68
C VAL A 56 52.64 -11.13 34.98
N VAL A 57 53.07 -10.08 35.67
CA VAL A 57 53.05 -8.70 35.16
C VAL A 57 54.35 -8.42 34.40
N ASP A 58 54.41 -8.90 33.16
CA ASP A 58 55.49 -8.60 32.21
C ASP A 58 55.21 -7.33 31.38
N ALA A 59 56.22 -6.86 30.64
CA ALA A 59 56.10 -5.67 29.79
C ALA A 59 54.91 -5.76 28.80
N HIS A 60 54.66 -6.93 28.22
CA HIS A 60 53.51 -7.17 27.33
C HIS A 60 52.16 -7.09 28.04
N PHE A 61 52.09 -7.45 29.33
CA PHE A 61 50.85 -7.33 30.09
C PHE A 61 50.52 -5.85 30.37
N MET A 62 51.53 -5.01 30.56
CA MET A 62 51.36 -3.57 30.74
C MET A 62 50.84 -2.86 29.48
N GLU A 63 50.97 -3.45 28.28
CA GLU A 63 50.41 -2.92 27.04
C GLU A 63 48.87 -3.08 26.96
N ILE A 64 48.29 -4.02 27.70
CA ILE A 64 46.83 -4.23 27.74
C ILE A 64 46.13 -3.04 28.40
N ILE A 65 46.75 -2.42 29.41
CA ILE A 65 46.16 -1.28 30.14
C ILE A 65 45.89 -0.09 29.19
N PRO A 66 46.87 0.46 28.44
CA PRO A 66 46.61 1.54 27.50
C PRO A 66 45.70 1.10 26.36
N PHE A 67 45.77 -0.16 25.90
CA PHE A 67 44.84 -0.68 24.90
C PHE A 67 43.38 -0.60 25.37
N VAL A 68 43.08 -1.05 26.59
CA VAL A 68 41.72 -1.00 27.17
C VAL A 68 41.27 0.46 27.40
N VAL A 69 42.15 1.35 27.84
CA VAL A 69 41.84 2.78 28.04
C VAL A 69 41.51 3.46 26.71
N ILE A 70 42.35 3.28 25.68
CA ILE A 70 42.13 3.85 24.35
C ILE A 70 40.86 3.25 23.73
N MET A 71 40.66 1.94 23.86
CA MET A 71 39.48 1.25 23.33
C MET A 71 38.19 1.74 24.01
N THR A 72 38.18 1.86 25.34
CA THR A 72 37.00 2.38 26.06
C THR A 72 36.72 3.84 25.74
N TRP A 73 37.76 4.66 25.53
CA TRP A 73 37.60 6.03 25.05
C TRP A 73 37.03 6.07 23.62
N MET A 74 37.52 5.21 22.72
CA MET A 74 37.02 5.09 21.34
C MET A 74 35.56 4.63 21.31
N ILE A 75 35.19 3.61 22.08
CA ILE A 75 33.80 3.12 22.18
C ILE A 75 32.87 4.22 22.71
N LYS A 76 33.30 5.02 23.69
CA LYS A 76 32.48 6.13 24.21
C LYS A 76 32.32 7.27 23.21
N THR A 77 33.34 7.54 22.40
CA THR A 77 33.34 8.65 21.43
C THR A 77 32.61 8.28 20.15
N PHE A 78 32.90 7.11 19.59
CA PHE A 78 32.32 6.64 18.34
C PHE A 78 30.99 5.89 18.53
N GLY A 79 30.75 5.35 19.73
CA GLY A 79 29.57 4.53 20.03
C GLY A 79 28.25 5.24 19.80
N ALA A 80 28.13 6.51 20.24
CA ALA A 80 26.91 7.30 20.00
C ALA A 80 26.65 7.51 18.50
N ARG A 81 27.70 7.81 17.74
CA ARG A 81 27.59 8.00 16.28
C ARG A 81 27.19 6.72 15.57
N ALA A 82 27.72 5.57 16.00
CA ALA A 82 27.40 4.27 15.44
C ALA A 82 25.98 3.82 15.81
N SER A 83 25.53 4.06 17.05
CA SER A 83 24.15 3.74 17.46
C SER A 83 23.14 4.53 16.65
N ASP A 84 23.34 5.86 16.53
CA ASP A 84 22.42 6.73 15.80
C ASP A 84 22.34 6.33 14.32
N PHE A 85 23.46 5.92 13.72
CA PHE A 85 23.50 5.41 12.35
C PHE A 85 22.70 4.11 12.21
N ILE A 86 22.95 3.11 13.07
CA ILE A 86 22.23 1.83 13.02
C ILE A 86 20.73 2.02 13.24
N ASP A 87 20.35 2.92 14.14
CA ASP A 87 18.96 3.22 14.46
C ASP A 87 18.24 3.87 13.26
N GLN A 88 18.87 4.86 12.60
CA GLN A 88 18.33 5.46 11.37
C GLN A 88 18.12 4.44 10.25
N PHE A 89 19.11 3.57 10.00
CA PHE A 89 19.00 2.52 8.99
C PHE A 89 17.90 1.52 9.31
N THR A 90 17.75 1.15 10.58
CA THR A 90 16.73 0.21 11.04
C THR A 90 15.34 0.84 10.92
N GLN A 91 15.19 2.10 11.32
CA GLN A 91 13.95 2.84 11.21
C GLN A 91 13.52 3.00 9.74
N ALA A 92 14.43 3.42 8.86
CA ALA A 92 14.15 3.54 7.44
C ALA A 92 13.69 2.20 6.82
N LYS A 93 14.29 1.07 7.21
CA LYS A 93 13.85 -0.25 6.75
C LYS A 93 12.46 -0.63 7.27
N LYS A 94 12.16 -0.32 8.54
CA LYS A 94 10.83 -0.55 9.13
C LYS A 94 9.76 0.25 8.38
N GLU A 95 10.01 1.54 8.13
CA GLU A 95 9.10 2.42 7.39
C GLU A 95 8.88 1.96 5.94
N ASN A 96 9.94 1.57 5.24
CA ASN A 96 9.82 1.02 3.87
C ASN A 96 8.96 -0.25 3.82
N LEU A 97 9.09 -1.13 4.82
CA LEU A 97 8.31 -2.35 4.90
C LEU A 97 6.83 -2.06 5.19
N ASP A 98 6.57 -1.12 6.11
CA ASP A 98 5.22 -0.68 6.43
C ASP A 98 4.51 -0.08 5.21
N LEU A 99 5.20 0.79 4.46
CA LEU A 99 4.70 1.36 3.20
C LEU A 99 4.38 0.27 2.16
N GLN A 100 5.20 -0.77 2.04
CA GLN A 100 4.93 -1.89 1.12
C GLN A 100 3.69 -2.69 1.54
N LEU A 101 3.52 -2.91 2.85
CA LEU A 101 2.34 -3.58 3.38
C LEU A 101 1.07 -2.76 3.13
N GLU A 102 1.11 -1.44 3.38
CA GLU A 102 0.01 -0.54 3.05
C GLU A 102 -0.31 -0.53 1.55
N ALA A 103 0.72 -0.44 0.70
CA ALA A 103 0.54 -0.46 -0.75
C ALA A 103 -0.14 -1.75 -1.21
N ALA A 104 0.30 -2.91 -0.72
CA ALA A 104 -0.31 -4.19 -1.04
C ALA A 104 -1.76 -4.29 -0.53
N TYR A 105 -2.06 -3.73 0.65
CA TYR A 105 -3.42 -3.66 1.16
C TYR A 105 -4.33 -2.79 0.27
N ARG A 106 -3.87 -1.59 -0.09
CA ARG A 106 -4.60 -0.67 -0.97
C ARG A 106 -4.80 -1.27 -2.36
N GLU A 107 -3.80 -1.96 -2.92
CA GLU A 107 -3.90 -2.63 -4.22
C GLU A 107 -5.01 -3.69 -4.22
N ARG A 108 -5.11 -4.49 -3.15
CA ARG A 108 -6.16 -5.51 -3.00
C ARG A 108 -7.55 -4.89 -2.93
N LEU A 109 -7.71 -3.81 -2.17
CA LEU A 109 -8.99 -3.09 -2.08
C LEU A 109 -9.39 -2.49 -3.44
N GLN A 110 -8.44 -1.83 -4.11
CA GLN A 110 -8.63 -1.28 -5.46
C GLN A 110 -8.99 -2.35 -6.48
N ARG A 111 -8.38 -3.53 -6.38
CA ARG A 111 -8.70 -4.68 -7.24
C ARG A 111 -10.16 -5.11 -7.09
N VAL A 112 -10.64 -5.27 -5.85
CA VAL A 112 -12.03 -5.62 -5.58
C VAL A 112 -12.98 -4.53 -6.08
N HIS A 113 -12.69 -3.27 -5.79
CA HIS A 113 -13.49 -2.13 -6.25
C HIS A 113 -13.62 -2.11 -7.79
N LYS A 114 -12.50 -2.25 -8.51
CA LYS A 114 -12.49 -2.32 -9.98
C LYS A 114 -13.28 -3.50 -10.52
N MET A 115 -13.18 -4.67 -9.89
CA MET A 115 -13.95 -5.85 -10.29
C MET A 115 -15.46 -5.64 -10.12
N VAL A 116 -15.90 -5.05 -9.02
CA VAL A 116 -17.32 -4.76 -8.78
C VAL A 116 -17.84 -3.72 -9.77
N THR A 117 -17.07 -2.65 -9.97
CA THR A 117 -17.42 -1.57 -10.91
C THR A 117 -17.59 -2.13 -12.34
N ARG A 118 -16.64 -2.94 -12.81
CA ARG A 118 -16.72 -3.58 -14.14
C ARG A 118 -17.96 -4.44 -14.32
N ARG A 119 -18.40 -5.15 -13.28
CA ARG A 119 -19.63 -5.96 -13.35
C ARG A 119 -20.85 -5.06 -13.48
N LEU A 120 -20.90 -3.98 -12.70
CA LEU A 120 -22.01 -3.03 -12.77
C LEU A 120 -22.07 -2.33 -14.13
N ASP A 121 -20.93 -1.85 -14.63
CA ASP A 121 -20.81 -1.24 -15.96
C ASP A 121 -21.28 -2.18 -17.06
N TYR A 122 -20.90 -3.46 -16.99
CA TYR A 122 -21.37 -4.48 -17.92
C TYR A 122 -22.90 -4.62 -17.91
N HIS A 123 -23.55 -4.60 -16.74
CA HIS A 123 -25.00 -4.64 -16.66
C HIS A 123 -25.65 -3.40 -17.27
N VAL A 124 -25.12 -2.22 -16.99
CA VAL A 124 -25.59 -0.95 -17.57
C VAL A 124 -25.44 -0.95 -19.09
N GLU A 125 -24.29 -1.39 -19.60
CA GLU A 125 -24.03 -1.50 -21.04
C GLU A 125 -24.96 -2.51 -21.72
N ARG A 126 -25.20 -3.67 -21.10
CA ARG A 126 -26.18 -4.64 -21.60
C ARG A 126 -27.57 -4.04 -21.74
N GLU A 127 -28.04 -3.30 -20.73
CA GLU A 127 -29.33 -2.62 -20.81
C GLU A 127 -29.35 -1.56 -21.92
N ASN A 128 -28.29 -0.75 -22.01
CA ASN A 128 -28.18 0.29 -23.03
C ASN A 128 -28.15 -0.30 -24.46
N VAL A 129 -27.48 -1.44 -24.67
CA VAL A 129 -27.50 -2.17 -25.95
C VAL A 129 -28.89 -2.74 -26.23
N ARG A 130 -29.56 -3.31 -25.22
CA ARG A 130 -30.91 -3.85 -25.39
C ARG A 130 -31.90 -2.77 -25.80
N ARG A 131 -31.87 -1.60 -25.15
CA ARG A 131 -32.72 -0.45 -25.48
C ARG A 131 -32.44 0.05 -26.90
N ARG A 132 -31.17 0.18 -27.29
CA ARG A 132 -30.78 0.58 -28.66
C ARG A 132 -31.29 -0.41 -29.72
N PHE A 133 -31.15 -1.71 -29.48
CA PHE A 133 -31.64 -2.74 -30.38
C PHE A 133 -33.17 -2.69 -30.52
N GLN A 134 -33.90 -2.53 -29.42
CA GLN A 134 -35.36 -2.40 -29.44
C GLN A 134 -35.80 -1.17 -30.24
N GLN A 135 -35.14 -0.03 -30.07
CA GLN A 135 -35.43 1.18 -30.84
C GLN A 135 -35.18 0.99 -32.34
N GLN A 136 -34.04 0.41 -32.72
CA GLN A 136 -33.72 0.14 -34.12
C GLN A 136 -34.68 -0.88 -34.74
N HIS A 137 -34.99 -1.96 -34.02
CA HIS A 137 -35.93 -2.97 -34.49
C HIS A 137 -37.34 -2.40 -34.67
N MET A 138 -37.80 -1.57 -33.72
CA MET A 138 -39.10 -0.90 -33.81
C MET A 138 -39.15 0.05 -35.01
N ALA A 139 -38.12 0.87 -35.22
CA ALA A 139 -38.05 1.77 -36.37
C ALA A 139 -38.10 0.99 -37.69
N ASN A 140 -37.27 -0.05 -37.84
CA ASN A 140 -37.24 -0.90 -39.03
C ASN A 140 -38.56 -1.66 -39.25
N TRP A 141 -39.20 -2.13 -38.17
CA TRP A 141 -40.49 -2.80 -38.25
C TRP A 141 -41.59 -1.84 -38.71
N ILE A 142 -41.65 -0.62 -38.14
CA ILE A 142 -42.61 0.41 -38.54
C ILE A 142 -42.39 0.78 -40.01
N THR A 143 -41.16 1.04 -40.45
CA THR A 143 -40.88 1.38 -41.85
C THR A 143 -41.31 0.26 -42.79
N ASN A 144 -40.99 -1.00 -42.46
CA ASN A 144 -41.37 -2.14 -43.30
C ASN A 144 -42.88 -2.38 -43.31
N ALA A 145 -43.56 -2.23 -42.17
CA ALA A 145 -45.00 -2.38 -42.08
C ALA A 145 -45.74 -1.26 -42.84
N VAL A 146 -45.25 -0.02 -42.77
CA VAL A 146 -45.78 1.11 -43.54
C VAL A 146 -45.59 0.86 -45.04
N ILE A 147 -44.39 0.47 -45.49
CA ILE A 147 -44.13 0.14 -46.91
C ILE A 147 -45.06 -0.98 -47.40
N ALA A 148 -45.26 -2.03 -46.61
CA ALA A 148 -46.13 -3.15 -46.97
C ALA A 148 -47.63 -2.80 -46.96
N GLY A 149 -48.05 -1.86 -46.10
CA GLY A 149 -49.45 -1.42 -45.99
C GLY A 149 -49.89 -0.45 -47.08
N ILE A 150 -48.95 0.20 -47.78
CA ILE A 150 -49.25 1.10 -48.88
C ILE A 150 -49.64 0.27 -50.11
N THR A 151 -50.91 0.34 -50.51
CA THR A 151 -51.38 -0.30 -51.75
C THR A 151 -51.01 0.56 -52.97
N PRO A 152 -50.68 -0.04 -54.13
CA PRO A 152 -50.32 0.73 -55.34
C PRO A 152 -51.48 1.62 -55.86
N THR A 153 -52.71 1.34 -55.41
CA THR A 153 -53.89 2.17 -55.63
C THR A 153 -53.92 3.39 -54.71
N GLN A 154 -53.58 3.24 -53.44
CA GLN A 154 -53.49 4.37 -52.49
C GLN A 154 -52.38 5.36 -52.88
N GLU A 155 -51.24 4.89 -53.41
CA GLU A 155 -50.18 5.79 -53.90
C GLU A 155 -50.68 6.72 -55.01
N LYS A 156 -51.44 6.17 -55.97
CA LYS A 156 -52.02 6.97 -57.07
C LYS A 156 -53.08 7.95 -56.57
N GLU A 157 -53.88 7.57 -55.58
CA GLU A 157 -54.89 8.44 -54.96
C GLU A 157 -54.26 9.55 -54.11
N THR A 158 -53.21 9.25 -53.34
CA THR A 158 -52.45 10.28 -52.59
C THR A 158 -51.73 11.23 -53.53
N ILE A 159 -51.15 10.77 -54.64
CA ILE A 159 -50.58 11.65 -55.68
C ILE A 159 -51.67 12.56 -56.28
N ARG A 160 -52.88 12.02 -56.53
CA ARG A 160 -54.02 12.85 -56.98
C ARG A 160 -54.42 13.91 -55.96
N GLN A 161 -54.52 13.54 -54.68
CA GLN A 161 -54.81 14.49 -53.60
C GLN A 161 -53.72 15.58 -53.50
N CYS A 162 -52.44 15.22 -53.63
CA CYS A 162 -51.34 16.20 -53.67
C CYS A 162 -51.46 17.18 -54.85
N ILE A 163 -51.87 16.69 -56.04
CA ILE A 163 -52.13 17.54 -57.21
C ILE A 163 -53.32 18.48 -56.96
N GLU A 164 -54.36 18.01 -56.29
CA GLU A 164 -55.52 18.82 -55.91
C GLU A 164 -55.15 19.89 -54.88
N ASP A 165 -54.38 19.54 -53.85
CA ASP A 165 -53.88 20.47 -52.84
C ASP A 165 -52.96 21.53 -53.44
N LEU A 166 -52.05 21.13 -54.34
CA LEU A 166 -51.23 22.07 -55.10
C LEU A 166 -52.06 22.99 -56.00
N LYS A 167 -53.13 22.47 -56.64
CA LYS A 167 -54.07 23.31 -57.40
C LYS A 167 -54.84 24.27 -56.50
N ASN A 168 -55.25 23.84 -55.32
CA ASN A 168 -55.94 24.68 -54.34
C ASN A 168 -55.02 25.78 -53.79
N LEU A 169 -53.77 25.44 -53.46
CA LEU A 169 -52.73 26.41 -53.08
C LEU A 169 -52.44 27.38 -54.24
N ALA A 170 -52.28 26.92 -55.47
CA ALA A 170 -52.08 27.78 -56.64
C ALA A 170 -53.29 28.70 -56.93
N LYS A 171 -54.51 28.23 -56.71
CA LYS A 171 -55.74 29.03 -56.83
C LYS A 171 -55.88 30.06 -55.70
N SER A 172 -55.35 29.75 -54.50
CA SER A 172 -55.21 30.72 -53.42
C SER A 172 -54.11 31.77 -53.69
N GLN A 173 -53.04 31.36 -54.37
CA GLN A 173 -51.96 32.23 -54.81
C GLN A 173 -52.38 33.15 -55.97
N SER A 174 -53.18 32.67 -56.92
CA SER A 174 -53.72 33.50 -58.00
C SER A 174 -54.79 34.49 -57.50
N ARG A 175 -55.51 34.17 -56.43
CA ARG A 175 -56.41 35.12 -55.73
C ARG A 175 -55.66 36.22 -54.98
N THR A 176 -54.43 35.95 -54.52
CA THR A 176 -53.57 36.97 -53.88
C THR A 176 -52.74 37.76 -54.89
N ALA A 177 -52.58 37.24 -56.12
CA ALA A 177 -51.88 37.89 -57.23
C ALA A 177 -52.80 38.56 -58.28
N SER A 178 -54.13 38.60 -58.09
CA SER A 178 -55.03 39.46 -58.88
C SER A 178 -54.89 40.90 -58.37
N PRO A 179 -54.27 41.81 -59.13
CA PRO A 179 -54.16 43.20 -58.75
C PRO A 179 -55.53 43.87 -58.99
N ALA A 180 -55.80 44.90 -58.20
CA ALA A 180 -56.64 46.00 -58.63
C ALA A 180 -56.05 46.65 -59.89
#